data_AF-A0A564YKT8-F1
#
_entry.id   AF-A0A564YKT8-F1
#
_cell.length_a   1.000
_cell.length_b   1.000
_cell.length_c   1.000
_cell.angle_alpha   90.00
_cell.angle_beta   90.00
_cell.angle_gamma   90.00
#
_symmetry.space_group_name_H-M   'P 1'
#
loop_
_entity.id
_entity.type
_entity.pdbx_description
1 polymer ?
#
loop_
_entity_poly.entity_id
_entity_poly.type
_entity_poly.pdbx_seq_one_letter_code
_entity_poly.pdbx_strand_id
1 'polypeptide(L)'
;MIYAFCIVSLIIWPCSLALNDTERTQILSDHNGFRSIVSPSASNMLQMSYNTTLESLAQKWVNYCVWKHPGTSDVEYSGYGQNLGMTTASSLNLQTIVDMWDKEKADYTYSTNTCSKTCGHYTQVVWAKSLQIGCAYQTCTNFSIGSKTYPKAFFIACQYSPPGNYIGQKPYENGTPCSHCPSGYESCVNNLCAPQSSNVNPTNAPVVSTSSGPAITSSDQTTTSSDQTTTSSDQTTTSSDQTTVSSDQTTTSSYQTMTYSDQTTTSSDQTMTYSDQTTTSSSSYII
;
A
#
# COMPACT_ATOMS: atom_id res chain seq x y z
N MET A 1 -12.17 -60.40 7.13
CA MET A 1 -12.23 -59.33 6.11
C MET A 1 -12.02 -58.00 6.83
N ILE A 2 -11.05 -57.24 6.35
CA ILE A 2 -10.37 -56.14 7.06
C ILE A 2 -11.27 -54.90 7.08
N TYR A 3 -11.45 -54.31 8.27
CA TYR A 3 -12.06 -53.00 8.45
C TYR A 3 -11.09 -51.92 7.95
N ALA A 4 -11.46 -51.23 6.87
CA ALA A 4 -10.74 -50.05 6.40
C ALA A 4 -11.26 -48.81 7.15
N PHE A 5 -10.49 -48.34 8.13
CA PHE A 5 -10.69 -47.03 8.74
C PHE A 5 -10.01 -45.97 7.87
N CYS A 6 -10.80 -45.12 7.21
CA CYS A 6 -10.31 -43.87 6.64
C CYS A 6 -9.99 -42.90 7.78
N ILE A 7 -8.70 -42.75 8.10
CA ILE A 7 -8.22 -41.67 8.97
C ILE A 7 -8.23 -40.40 8.13
N VAL A 8 -9.24 -39.56 8.32
CA VAL A 8 -9.25 -38.19 7.80
C VAL A 8 -8.29 -37.39 8.67
N SER A 9 -7.05 -37.22 8.20
CA SER A 9 -6.09 -36.31 8.80
C SER A 9 -6.60 -34.88 8.62
N LEU A 10 -7.25 -34.33 9.65
CA LEU A 10 -7.48 -32.91 9.83
C LEU A 10 -6.13 -32.21 10.03
N ILE A 11 -5.44 -31.95 8.93
CA ILE A 11 -4.41 -30.91 8.92
C ILE A 11 -5.18 -29.61 9.09
N ILE A 12 -5.23 -29.12 10.33
CA ILE A 12 -5.58 -27.74 10.63
C ILE A 12 -4.47 -26.92 9.99
N TRP A 13 -4.61 -26.64 8.69
CA TRP A 13 -3.87 -25.54 8.11
C TRP A 13 -4.32 -24.33 8.92
N PRO A 14 -3.42 -23.65 9.64
CA PRO A 14 -3.79 -22.42 10.33
C PRO A 14 -4.48 -21.57 9.28
N CYS A 15 -5.75 -21.24 9.56
CA CYS A 15 -6.54 -20.36 8.73
C CYS A 15 -5.71 -19.09 8.57
N SER A 16 -5.04 -18.95 7.43
CA SER A 16 -4.41 -17.70 7.06
C SER A 16 -5.56 -16.72 6.97
N LEU A 17 -5.61 -15.78 7.91
CA LEU A 17 -6.68 -14.80 7.96
C LEU A 17 -6.53 -13.94 6.70
N ALA A 18 -7.37 -14.21 5.71
CA ALA A 18 -7.57 -13.29 4.60
C ALA A 18 -7.93 -11.92 5.19
N LEU A 19 -7.44 -10.85 4.56
CA LEU A 19 -7.78 -9.50 4.98
C LEU A 19 -9.32 -9.36 5.02
N ASN A 20 -9.85 -8.59 5.95
CA ASN A 20 -11.26 -8.21 5.89
C ASN A 20 -11.44 -6.98 4.98
N ASP A 21 -12.68 -6.65 4.62
CA ASP A 21 -12.95 -5.56 3.67
C ASP A 21 -12.51 -4.18 4.18
N THR A 22 -12.55 -3.95 5.50
CA THR A 22 -12.02 -2.73 6.11
C THR A 22 -10.52 -2.63 5.92
N GLU A 23 -9.78 -3.72 6.11
CA GLU A 23 -8.34 -3.78 5.92
C GLU A 23 -7.94 -3.58 4.45
N ARG A 24 -8.65 -4.23 3.52
CA ARG A 24 -8.46 -4.02 2.07
C ARG A 24 -8.68 -2.56 1.69
N THR A 25 -9.76 -1.97 2.20
CA THR A 25 -10.12 -0.57 1.96
C THR A 25 -9.08 0.37 2.54
N GLN A 26 -8.59 0.12 3.76
CA GLN A 26 -7.56 0.92 4.40
C GLN A 26 -6.28 0.94 3.56
N ILE A 27 -5.74 -0.24 3.21
CA ILE A 27 -4.52 -0.34 2.40
C ILE A 27 -4.69 0.40 1.07
N LEU A 28 -5.81 0.19 0.38
CA LEU A 28 -6.08 0.85 -0.91
C LEU A 28 -6.18 2.37 -0.75
N SER A 29 -6.88 2.82 0.29
CA SER A 29 -7.05 4.25 0.61
C SER A 29 -5.71 4.90 0.92
N ASP A 30 -4.84 4.24 1.70
CA ASP A 30 -3.52 4.77 2.06
C ASP A 30 -2.63 4.94 0.84
N HIS A 31 -2.59 3.92 -0.03
CA HIS A 31 -1.85 4.00 -1.28
C HIS A 31 -2.35 5.13 -2.17
N ASN A 32 -3.66 5.21 -2.41
CA ASN A 32 -4.23 6.28 -3.24
C ASN A 32 -4.06 7.66 -2.57
N GLY A 33 -4.12 7.73 -1.25
CA GLY A 33 -3.82 8.93 -0.45
C GLY A 33 -2.41 9.45 -0.74
N PHE A 34 -1.38 8.62 -0.56
CA PHE A 34 0.01 9.00 -0.84
C PHE A 34 0.25 9.34 -2.31
N ARG A 35 -0.35 8.58 -3.24
CA ARG A 35 -0.28 8.85 -4.67
C ARG A 35 -0.85 10.22 -5.06
N SER A 36 -1.91 10.67 -4.37
CA SER A 36 -2.60 11.93 -4.69
C SER A 36 -1.87 13.20 -4.26
N ILE A 37 -0.85 13.07 -3.38
CA ILE A 37 -0.16 14.19 -2.74
C ILE A 37 1.36 14.21 -2.98
N VAL A 38 1.85 13.46 -3.98
CA VAL A 38 3.29 13.40 -4.28
C VAL A 38 3.88 14.77 -4.63
N SER A 39 5.17 14.96 -4.32
CA SER A 39 5.92 16.17 -4.66
C SER A 39 7.24 15.80 -5.34
N PRO A 40 7.51 16.27 -6.57
CA PRO A 40 6.64 17.13 -7.39
C PRO A 40 5.36 16.39 -7.80
N SER A 41 4.34 17.14 -8.24
CA SER A 41 3.04 16.58 -8.62
C SER A 41 3.14 15.67 -9.85
N ALA A 42 2.29 14.65 -9.90
CA ALA A 42 2.28 13.66 -10.97
C ALA A 42 1.17 13.93 -11.98
N SER A 43 1.51 13.99 -13.27
CA SER A 43 0.55 14.21 -14.36
C SER A 43 -0.19 12.95 -14.83
N ASN A 44 0.35 11.76 -14.51
CA ASN A 44 -0.09 10.47 -15.07
C ASN A 44 -0.39 9.40 -13.98
N MET A 45 -0.58 9.81 -12.73
CA MET A 45 -0.73 8.89 -11.60
C MET A 45 -2.08 8.15 -11.65
N LEU A 46 -2.08 6.83 -11.92
CA LEU A 46 -3.30 6.04 -11.88
C LEU A 46 -3.87 5.93 -10.46
N GLN A 47 -5.19 5.97 -10.34
CA GLN A 47 -5.89 5.50 -9.15
C GLN A 47 -5.76 3.97 -9.09
N MET A 48 -5.22 3.45 -8.00
CA MET A 48 -5.14 2.01 -7.77
C MET A 48 -6.52 1.44 -7.46
N SER A 49 -6.71 0.17 -7.83
CA SER A 49 -7.83 -0.68 -7.45
C SER A 49 -7.34 -1.93 -6.72
N TYR A 50 -8.20 -2.50 -5.87
CA TYR A 50 -7.84 -3.72 -5.13
C TYR A 50 -8.12 -4.97 -5.98
N ASN A 51 -7.21 -5.94 -5.96
CA ASN A 51 -7.31 -7.19 -6.70
C ASN A 51 -7.11 -8.40 -5.77
N THR A 52 -8.15 -9.21 -5.60
CA THR A 52 -8.14 -10.40 -4.72
C THR A 52 -7.29 -11.56 -5.25
N THR A 53 -6.99 -11.59 -6.55
CA THR A 53 -6.02 -12.54 -7.13
C THR A 53 -4.60 -12.19 -6.70
N LEU A 54 -4.26 -10.89 -6.70
CA LEU A 54 -2.98 -10.40 -6.17
C LEU A 54 -2.86 -10.64 -4.65
N GLU A 55 -3.95 -10.45 -3.89
CA GLU A 55 -4.01 -10.83 -2.47
C GLU A 55 -3.74 -12.32 -2.27
N SER A 56 -4.31 -13.18 -3.11
CA SER A 56 -4.07 -14.63 -3.01
C SER A 56 -2.59 -14.99 -3.25
N LEU A 57 -1.93 -14.31 -4.20
CA LEU A 57 -0.48 -14.44 -4.40
C LEU A 57 0.33 -13.90 -3.21
N ALA A 58 -0.08 -12.76 -2.65
CA ALA A 58 0.51 -12.21 -1.43
C ALA A 58 0.39 -13.20 -0.25
N GLN A 59 -0.78 -13.82 -0.09
CA GLN A 59 -1.07 -14.76 0.99
C GLN A 59 -0.18 -15.99 0.90
N LYS A 60 -0.04 -16.57 -0.31
CA LYS A 60 0.90 -17.67 -0.57
C LYS A 60 2.32 -17.29 -0.15
N TRP A 61 2.73 -16.05 -0.41
CA TRP A 61 4.09 -15.61 -0.10
C TRP A 61 4.34 -15.45 1.40
N VAL A 62 3.45 -14.74 2.11
CA VAL A 62 3.63 -14.52 3.55
C VAL A 62 3.54 -15.81 4.37
N ASN A 63 2.87 -16.84 3.85
CA ASN A 63 2.81 -18.17 4.47
C ASN A 63 4.18 -18.87 4.57
N TYR A 64 5.16 -18.51 3.74
CA TYR A 64 6.51 -19.03 3.88
C TYR A 64 7.22 -18.51 5.13
N CYS A 65 6.81 -17.35 5.66
CA CYS A 65 7.47 -16.70 6.79
C CYS A 65 9.00 -16.55 6.58
N VAL A 66 9.41 -16.15 5.37
CA VAL A 66 10.80 -15.83 5.03
C VAL A 66 10.91 -14.40 4.52
N TRP A 67 11.83 -13.63 5.11
CA TRP A 67 12.15 -12.28 4.64
C TRP A 67 12.99 -12.32 3.36
N LYS A 68 12.32 -12.49 2.22
CA LYS A 68 12.91 -12.41 0.88
C LYS A 68 11.84 -12.13 -0.16
N HIS A 69 12.22 -11.50 -1.27
CA HIS A 69 11.39 -11.40 -2.47
C HIS A 69 11.38 -12.71 -3.28
N PRO A 70 10.35 -12.96 -4.11
CA PRO A 70 10.33 -14.06 -5.07
C PRO A 70 11.54 -14.04 -6.01
N GLY A 71 12.13 -15.20 -6.22
CA GLY A 71 13.23 -15.41 -7.16
C GLY A 71 12.73 -15.75 -8.56
N THR A 72 13.66 -15.92 -9.50
CA THR A 72 13.34 -16.30 -10.89
C THR A 72 12.69 -17.68 -11.03
N SER A 73 12.89 -18.57 -10.05
CA SER A 73 12.23 -19.88 -9.99
C SER A 73 10.76 -19.79 -9.58
N ASP A 74 10.34 -18.70 -8.95
CA ASP A 74 8.99 -18.51 -8.44
C ASP A 74 8.09 -17.93 -9.54
N VAL A 75 7.90 -18.71 -10.61
CA VAL A 75 7.29 -18.25 -11.88
C VAL A 75 5.90 -17.64 -11.74
N GLU A 76 5.12 -18.02 -10.73
CA GLU A 76 3.79 -17.45 -10.47
C GLU A 76 3.83 -15.99 -10.01
N TYR A 77 4.99 -15.51 -9.56
CA TYR A 77 5.24 -14.12 -9.17
C TYR A 77 5.87 -13.30 -10.29
N SER A 78 6.15 -13.91 -11.45
CA SER A 78 6.74 -13.21 -12.59
C SER A 78 5.80 -12.14 -13.12
N GLY A 79 6.32 -10.93 -13.35
CA GLY A 79 5.53 -9.81 -13.86
C GLY A 79 4.71 -9.06 -12.81
N TYR A 80 4.96 -9.27 -11.51
CA TYR A 80 4.37 -8.48 -10.42
C TYR A 80 5.45 -7.75 -9.62
N GLY A 81 5.12 -6.57 -9.11
CA GLY A 81 5.95 -5.85 -8.15
C GLY A 81 5.60 -6.32 -6.74
N GLN A 82 6.53 -6.21 -5.79
CA GLN A 82 6.26 -6.60 -4.41
C GLN A 82 6.87 -5.61 -3.41
N ASN A 83 6.08 -5.19 -2.43
CA ASN A 83 6.60 -4.61 -1.18
C ASN A 83 6.45 -5.62 -0.05
N LEU A 84 7.48 -5.71 0.79
CA LEU A 84 7.50 -6.50 2.01
C LEU A 84 7.55 -5.58 3.23
N GLY A 85 6.92 -5.98 4.31
CA GLY A 85 6.90 -5.21 5.55
C GLY A 85 6.76 -6.13 6.76
N MET A 86 7.23 -5.69 7.92
CA MET A 86 6.97 -6.40 9.15
C MET A 86 6.83 -5.47 10.35
N THR A 87 6.14 -5.94 11.38
CA THR A 87 6.10 -5.30 12.69
C THR A 87 6.09 -6.34 13.82
N THR A 88 6.74 -6.01 14.94
CA THR A 88 6.69 -6.80 16.17
C THR A 88 5.77 -6.17 17.23
N ALA A 89 4.92 -5.22 16.82
CA ALA A 89 3.90 -4.65 17.70
C ALA A 89 2.96 -5.74 18.26
N SER A 90 2.30 -5.45 19.37
CA SER A 90 1.36 -6.38 20.01
C SER A 90 0.14 -6.68 19.11
N SER A 91 -0.28 -5.71 18.31
CA SER A 91 -1.33 -5.81 17.30
C SER A 91 -0.85 -5.28 15.94
N LEU A 92 -1.44 -5.80 14.87
CA LEU A 92 -1.19 -5.32 13.52
C LEU A 92 -1.92 -3.99 13.29
N ASN A 93 -1.19 -3.01 12.76
CA ASN A 93 -1.75 -1.79 12.19
C ASN A 93 -1.22 -1.65 10.75
N LEU A 94 -2.10 -1.86 9.77
CA LEU A 94 -1.74 -1.84 8.35
C LEU A 94 -1.35 -0.45 7.86
N GLN A 95 -1.98 0.61 8.35
CA GLN A 95 -1.59 2.00 8.04
C GLN A 95 -0.11 2.22 8.39
N THR A 96 0.33 1.77 9.56
CA THR A 96 1.73 1.94 9.97
C THR A 96 2.70 1.24 9.02
N ILE A 97 2.30 0.13 8.39
CA ILE A 97 3.12 -0.57 7.39
C ILE A 97 3.23 0.28 6.11
N VAL A 98 2.10 0.78 5.59
CA VAL A 98 2.10 1.61 4.37
C VAL A 98 2.82 2.95 4.61
N ASP A 99 2.63 3.56 5.77
CA ASP A 99 3.35 4.77 6.19
C ASP A 99 4.87 4.57 6.21
N MET A 100 5.34 3.40 6.65
CA MET A 100 6.78 3.10 6.65
C MET A 100 7.34 3.05 5.23
N TRP A 101 6.60 2.44 4.29
CA TRP A 101 6.99 2.44 2.89
C TRP A 101 7.00 3.85 2.32
N ASP A 102 5.98 4.68 2.59
CA ASP A 102 5.94 6.07 2.11
C ASP A 102 7.06 6.94 2.72
N LYS A 103 7.42 6.72 3.98
CA LYS A 103 8.48 7.49 4.67
C LYS A 103 9.85 7.41 4.01
N GLU A 104 10.11 6.38 3.21
CA GLU A 104 11.32 6.29 2.39
C GLU A 104 11.46 7.45 1.39
N LYS A 105 10.39 8.20 1.10
CA LYS A 105 10.46 9.44 0.31
C LYS A 105 11.47 10.46 0.85
N ALA A 106 11.77 10.42 2.15
CA ALA A 106 12.77 11.29 2.76
C ALA A 106 14.19 11.03 2.22
N ASP A 107 14.44 9.82 1.70
CA ASP A 107 15.72 9.39 1.14
C ASP A 107 15.74 9.40 -0.40
N TYR A 108 14.61 9.73 -1.05
CA TYR A 108 14.48 9.76 -2.51
C TYR A 108 14.47 11.18 -3.07
N THR A 109 15.32 11.44 -4.07
CA THR A 109 15.36 12.72 -4.80
C THR A 109 14.82 12.55 -6.22
N TYR A 110 13.62 13.08 -6.48
CA TYR A 110 12.93 12.92 -7.76
C TYR A 110 13.65 13.58 -8.94
N SER A 111 14.28 14.75 -8.76
CA SER A 111 14.92 15.49 -9.84
C SER A 111 16.04 14.68 -10.50
N THR A 112 16.89 14.07 -9.68
CA THR A 112 18.04 13.23 -10.07
C THR A 112 17.72 11.75 -10.20
N ASN A 113 16.52 11.31 -9.78
CA ASN A 113 16.14 9.90 -9.69
C ASN A 113 17.13 9.08 -8.81
N THR A 114 17.56 9.65 -7.70
CA THR A 114 18.56 9.03 -6.81
C THR A 114 17.97 8.68 -5.46
N CYS A 115 18.43 7.57 -4.89
CA CYS A 115 18.10 7.13 -3.55
C CYS A 115 19.36 7.15 -2.67
N SER A 116 19.30 7.79 -1.51
CA SER A 116 20.43 7.84 -0.56
C SER A 116 20.50 6.63 0.37
N LYS A 117 19.37 5.93 0.56
CA LYS A 117 19.25 4.72 1.39
C LYS A 117 18.34 3.68 0.72
N THR A 118 17.15 3.46 1.27
CA THR A 118 16.11 2.57 0.76
C THR A 118 14.96 3.42 0.25
N CYS A 119 14.56 3.21 -1.00
CA CYS A 119 13.45 3.95 -1.63
C CYS A 119 12.53 3.07 -2.45
N GLY A 120 12.84 1.76 -2.53
CA GLY A 120 12.13 0.82 -3.39
C GLY A 120 10.66 0.69 -2.99
N HIS A 121 10.36 0.73 -1.69
CA HIS A 121 8.99 0.61 -1.23
C HIS A 121 8.20 1.88 -1.56
N TYR A 122 8.76 3.06 -1.26
CA TYR A 122 8.13 4.33 -1.63
C TYR A 122 7.87 4.41 -3.14
N THR A 123 8.90 4.19 -3.96
CA THR A 123 8.79 4.31 -5.42
C THR A 123 7.76 3.34 -6.00
N GLN A 124 7.59 2.14 -5.43
CA GLN A 124 6.51 1.23 -5.81
C GLN A 124 5.12 1.72 -5.38
N VAL A 125 4.97 2.26 -4.16
CA VAL A 125 3.69 2.85 -3.69
C VAL A 125 3.23 3.94 -4.64
N VAL A 126 4.15 4.81 -5.07
CA VAL A 126 3.87 5.93 -5.98
C VAL A 126 4.15 5.64 -7.46
N TRP A 127 4.23 4.36 -7.85
CA TRP A 127 4.48 4.02 -9.25
C TRP A 127 3.23 4.30 -10.10
N ALA A 128 3.26 5.31 -10.96
CA ALA A 128 2.11 5.81 -11.71
C ALA A 128 1.39 4.72 -12.49
N LYS A 129 2.14 3.78 -13.09
CA LYS A 129 1.59 2.70 -13.92
C LYS A 129 1.03 1.52 -13.15
N SER A 130 1.38 1.35 -11.87
CA SER A 130 0.82 0.26 -11.06
C SER A 130 -0.65 0.57 -10.76
N LEU A 131 -1.53 -0.26 -11.31
CA LEU A 131 -2.98 -0.05 -11.34
C LEU A 131 -3.72 -0.89 -10.29
N GLN A 132 -3.18 -2.05 -9.96
CA GLN A 132 -3.79 -3.00 -9.05
C GLN A 132 -2.85 -3.35 -7.91
N ILE A 133 -3.43 -3.51 -6.73
CA ILE A 133 -2.73 -3.97 -5.52
C ILE A 133 -3.53 -5.09 -4.87
N GLY A 134 -2.84 -6.06 -4.28
CA GLY A 134 -3.43 -7.02 -3.36
C GLY A 134 -2.43 -7.43 -2.30
N CYS A 135 -2.85 -7.46 -1.04
CA CYS A 135 -1.96 -7.64 0.09
C CYS A 135 -2.45 -8.73 1.02
N ALA A 136 -1.51 -9.30 1.78
CA ALA A 136 -1.82 -10.26 2.82
C ALA A 136 -0.80 -10.14 3.93
N TYR A 137 -1.12 -10.69 5.10
CA TYR A 137 -0.18 -10.82 6.20
C TYR A 137 -0.24 -12.21 6.83
N GLN A 138 0.83 -12.55 7.53
CA GLN A 138 0.91 -13.75 8.35
C GLN A 138 1.59 -13.42 9.68
N THR A 139 1.12 -14.05 10.76
CA THR A 139 1.87 -14.07 12.02
C THR A 139 2.93 -15.15 11.95
N CYS A 140 4.19 -14.76 11.93
CA CYS A 140 5.33 -15.66 11.86
C CYS A 140 6.01 -15.80 13.23
N THR A 141 6.29 -17.03 13.65
CA THR A 141 7.10 -17.31 14.84
C THR A 141 8.55 -17.56 14.45
N ASN A 142 9.50 -17.20 15.33
CA ASN A 142 10.94 -17.31 15.06
C ASN A 142 11.33 -16.71 13.70
N PHE A 143 10.75 -15.55 13.36
CA PHE A 143 10.95 -14.90 12.07
C PHE A 143 12.33 -14.25 12.02
N SER A 144 13.15 -14.62 11.05
CA SER A 144 14.54 -14.14 10.94
C SER A 144 14.71 -13.12 9.81
N ILE A 145 15.42 -12.03 10.11
CA ILE A 145 15.87 -11.02 9.15
C ILE A 145 17.36 -10.79 9.40
N GLY A 146 18.20 -11.15 8.42
CA GLY A 146 19.65 -11.17 8.59
C GLY A 146 20.06 -12.04 9.79
N SER A 147 20.85 -11.50 10.71
CA SER A 147 21.28 -12.20 11.93
C SER A 147 20.29 -12.12 13.09
N LYS A 148 19.19 -11.38 12.95
CA LYS A 148 18.22 -11.15 14.03
C LYS A 148 17.02 -12.07 13.88
N THR A 149 16.58 -12.66 14.99
CA THR A 149 15.38 -13.51 15.04
C THR A 149 14.38 -12.93 16.02
N TYR A 150 13.14 -12.82 15.57
CA TYR A 150 12.01 -12.30 16.32
C TYR A 150 11.12 -13.46 16.76
N PRO A 151 10.79 -13.60 18.06
CA PRO A 151 9.90 -14.68 18.53
C PRO A 151 8.54 -14.67 17.83
N LYS A 152 8.04 -13.47 17.50
CA LYS A 152 6.81 -13.22 16.75
C LYS A 152 6.96 -11.95 15.92
N ALA A 153 6.50 -11.99 14.68
CA ALA A 153 6.33 -10.82 13.82
C ALA A 153 5.06 -10.96 12.98
N PHE A 154 4.39 -9.85 12.69
CA PHE A 154 3.44 -9.78 11.58
C PHE A 154 4.26 -9.49 10.31
N PHE A 155 4.25 -10.41 9.35
CA PHE A 155 4.90 -10.28 8.05
C PHE A 155 3.84 -9.98 6.99
N ILE A 156 4.01 -8.91 6.23
CA ILE A 156 3.06 -8.39 5.23
C ILE A 156 3.76 -8.42 3.87
N ALA A 157 3.02 -8.81 2.83
CA ALA A 157 3.40 -8.60 1.44
C ALA A 157 2.26 -7.92 0.68
N CYS A 158 2.60 -7.00 -0.21
CA CYS A 158 1.70 -6.40 -1.19
C CYS A 158 2.22 -6.66 -2.59
N GLN A 159 1.39 -7.22 -3.46
CA GLN A 159 1.68 -7.44 -4.87
C GLN A 159 1.09 -6.29 -5.71
N TYR A 160 1.83 -5.83 -6.71
CA TYR A 160 1.47 -4.72 -7.58
C TYR A 160 1.42 -5.18 -9.05
N SER A 161 0.40 -4.75 -9.78
CA SER A 161 0.29 -5.04 -11.22
C SER A 161 -0.16 -3.80 -12.01
N PRO A 162 0.52 -3.47 -13.12
CA PRO A 162 1.87 -3.90 -13.51
C PRO A 162 2.95 -3.56 -12.44
N PRO A 163 4.14 -4.18 -12.51
CA PRO A 163 5.23 -3.92 -11.56
C PRO A 163 5.78 -2.50 -11.74
N GLY A 164 6.35 -1.96 -10.68
CA GLY A 164 7.10 -0.71 -10.71
C GLY A 164 8.61 -0.91 -10.71
N ASN A 165 9.33 0.12 -10.29
CA ASN A 165 10.76 0.12 -9.98
C ASN A 165 11.67 -0.32 -11.14
N TYR A 166 11.29 0.04 -12.37
CA TYR A 166 12.15 -0.17 -13.53
C TYR A 166 13.43 0.67 -13.41
N ILE A 167 14.59 0.02 -13.58
CA ILE A 167 15.91 0.64 -13.45
C ILE A 167 16.01 1.86 -14.37
N GLY A 168 16.46 2.98 -13.80
CA GLY A 168 16.65 4.25 -14.53
C GLY A 168 15.37 5.05 -14.79
N GLN A 169 14.19 4.53 -14.45
CA GLN A 169 12.93 5.24 -14.62
C GLN A 169 12.49 5.92 -13.31
N LYS A 170 11.80 7.06 -13.45
CA LYS A 170 11.13 7.73 -12.33
C LYS A 170 9.77 7.07 -12.07
N PRO A 171 9.25 7.13 -10.83
CA PRO A 171 7.99 6.47 -10.49
C PRO A 171 6.77 7.06 -11.20
N TYR A 172 6.83 8.32 -11.61
CA TYR A 172 5.74 9.03 -12.29
C TYR A 172 6.28 10.20 -13.11
N GLU A 173 5.44 10.80 -13.96
CA GLU A 173 5.80 11.98 -14.77
C GLU A 173 5.41 13.27 -14.05
N ASN A 174 6.37 14.16 -13.82
CA ASN A 174 6.12 15.47 -13.20
C ASN A 174 5.22 16.32 -14.11
N GLY A 175 4.17 16.91 -13.54
CA GLY A 175 3.32 17.87 -14.22
C GLY A 175 2.05 18.17 -13.44
N THR A 176 1.16 18.95 -14.06
CA THR A 176 -0.18 19.22 -13.51
C THR A 176 -0.93 17.90 -13.31
N PRO A 177 -1.53 17.65 -12.14
CA PRO A 177 -2.31 16.44 -11.91
C PRO A 177 -3.28 16.13 -13.04
N CYS A 178 -3.32 14.85 -13.43
CA CYS A 178 -4.18 14.32 -14.48
C CYS A 178 -3.97 14.88 -15.91
N SER A 179 -2.94 15.70 -16.17
CA SER A 179 -2.73 16.26 -17.51
C SER A 179 -2.23 15.26 -18.57
N HIS A 180 -1.74 14.10 -18.13
CA HIS A 180 -1.26 13.02 -18.99
C HIS A 180 -1.85 11.66 -18.56
N CYS A 181 -3.14 11.64 -18.22
CA CYS A 181 -3.82 10.37 -17.93
C CYS A 181 -3.83 9.45 -19.15
N PRO A 182 -3.59 8.13 -18.96
CA PRO A 182 -3.62 7.17 -20.05
C PRO A 182 -5.06 6.94 -20.52
N SER A 183 -5.18 6.42 -21.75
CA SER A 183 -6.49 6.14 -22.36
C SER A 183 -7.33 5.19 -21.50
N GLY A 184 -8.62 5.51 -21.34
CA GLY A 184 -9.55 4.79 -20.48
C GLY A 184 -9.54 5.25 -19.02
N TYR A 185 -8.61 6.13 -18.62
CA TYR A 185 -8.47 6.65 -17.25
C TYR A 185 -8.46 8.19 -17.20
N GLU A 186 -9.17 8.85 -18.13
CA GLU A 186 -9.11 10.31 -18.31
C GLU A 186 -9.90 11.11 -17.27
N SER A 187 -10.64 10.48 -16.36
CA SER A 187 -11.27 11.19 -15.24
C SER A 187 -10.23 11.55 -14.18
N CYS A 188 -10.37 12.72 -13.56
CA CYS A 188 -9.48 13.15 -12.48
C CYS A 188 -10.22 13.13 -11.14
N VAL A 189 -9.82 12.23 -10.26
CA VAL A 189 -10.39 12.10 -8.91
C VAL A 189 -9.26 12.26 -7.91
N ASN A 190 -9.30 13.33 -7.10
CA ASN A 190 -8.26 13.63 -6.11
C ASN A 190 -6.84 13.53 -6.70
N ASN A 191 -6.57 14.23 -7.81
CA ASN A 191 -5.27 14.21 -8.51
C ASN A 191 -4.85 12.86 -9.12
N LEU A 192 -5.74 11.87 -9.18
CA LEU A 192 -5.48 10.56 -9.75
C LEU A 192 -6.30 10.33 -11.03
N CYS A 193 -5.67 9.68 -12.01
CA CYS A 193 -6.28 9.21 -13.24
C CYS A 193 -7.19 8.01 -12.95
N ALA A 194 -8.49 8.20 -13.12
CA ALA A 194 -9.54 7.25 -12.80
C ALA A 194 -10.32 6.87 -14.07
N PRO A 195 -10.94 5.68 -14.11
CA PRO A 195 -11.77 5.27 -15.25
C PRO A 195 -12.82 6.32 -15.60
N GLN A 196 -13.08 6.52 -16.89
CA GLN A 196 -14.20 7.38 -17.29
C GLN A 196 -15.51 6.85 -16.70
N SER A 197 -16.22 7.70 -15.97
CA SER A 197 -17.62 7.43 -15.63
C SER A 197 -18.38 7.26 -16.93
N SER A 198 -18.84 6.04 -17.23
CA SER A 198 -19.68 5.80 -18.40
C SER A 198 -20.90 6.71 -18.30
N ASN A 199 -20.99 7.72 -19.17
CA ASN A 199 -22.25 8.40 -19.44
C ASN A 199 -23.20 7.38 -20.07
N VAL A 200 -23.90 6.60 -19.24
CA VAL A 200 -25.14 5.97 -19.67
C VAL A 200 -26.12 7.12 -19.88
N ASN A 201 -26.24 7.57 -21.12
CA ASN A 201 -27.29 8.49 -21.51
C ASN A 201 -28.64 7.81 -21.21
N PRO A 202 -29.50 8.34 -20.32
CA PRO A 202 -30.76 7.69 -19.94
C PRO A 202 -31.87 7.86 -21.00
N THR A 203 -31.52 7.94 -22.27
CA THR A 203 -32.49 8.07 -23.37
C THR A 203 -32.29 6.95 -24.37
N ASN A 204 -32.84 5.78 -24.04
CA ASN A 204 -33.54 4.88 -24.95
C ASN A 204 -33.93 3.60 -24.18
N ALA A 205 -34.97 3.71 -23.35
CA ALA A 205 -35.75 2.54 -22.95
C ALA A 205 -37.01 2.47 -23.83
N PRO A 206 -37.40 1.31 -24.38
CA PRO A 206 -38.59 1.17 -25.20
C PRO A 206 -39.84 1.29 -24.33
N VAL A 207 -40.81 2.09 -24.78
CA VAL A 207 -42.13 2.22 -24.15
C VAL A 207 -42.93 0.93 -24.40
N VAL A 208 -43.30 0.24 -23.31
CA VAL A 208 -44.32 -0.81 -23.33
C VAL A 208 -45.52 -0.32 -22.53
N SER A 209 -46.65 -0.17 -23.23
CA SER A 209 -47.96 0.21 -22.69
C SER A 209 -48.70 -1.02 -22.13
N THR A 210 -49.43 -0.87 -21.02
CA THR A 210 -50.77 -1.48 -20.80
C THR A 210 -51.45 -0.97 -19.52
N SER A 211 -52.70 -0.49 -19.69
CA SER A 211 -53.91 -0.32 -18.83
C SER A 211 -53.86 -0.68 -17.33
N SER A 212 -54.54 0.00 -16.37
CA SER A 212 -55.99 0.34 -16.29
C SER A 212 -56.26 1.27 -15.08
N GLY A 213 -57.26 2.16 -15.12
CA GLY A 213 -57.72 3.01 -13.99
C GLY A 213 -58.64 2.28 -12.96
N PRO A 214 -59.40 2.97 -12.05
CA PRO A 214 -59.69 4.41 -11.96
C PRO A 214 -59.42 5.08 -10.59
N ALA A 215 -59.43 6.43 -10.60
CA ALA A 215 -59.22 7.39 -9.50
C ALA A 215 -60.45 7.60 -8.59
N ILE A 216 -60.29 8.17 -7.36
CA ILE A 216 -61.02 9.37 -6.83
C ILE A 216 -60.27 10.04 -5.62
N THR A 217 -60.05 11.38 -5.70
CA THR A 217 -59.97 12.51 -4.68
C THR A 217 -59.11 12.41 -3.40
N SER A 218 -58.40 13.44 -2.89
CA SER A 218 -58.73 14.89 -2.76
C SER A 218 -57.49 15.77 -2.43
N SER A 219 -57.53 17.05 -2.87
CA SER A 219 -56.90 18.32 -2.37
C SER A 219 -55.80 18.28 -1.27
N ASP A 220 -54.73 19.09 -1.26
CA ASP A 220 -54.75 20.56 -1.33
C ASP A 220 -53.34 21.20 -1.53
N GLN A 221 -53.37 22.52 -1.74
CA GLN A 221 -52.40 23.51 -2.28
C GLN A 221 -50.92 23.55 -1.84
N THR A 222 -50.12 24.01 -2.83
CA THR A 222 -48.80 24.67 -2.75
C THR A 222 -48.87 26.11 -2.24
N THR A 223 -47.86 26.55 -1.46
CA THR A 223 -47.26 27.91 -1.59
C THR A 223 -45.84 27.97 -1.01
N THR A 224 -44.93 28.51 -1.83
CA THR A 224 -43.58 29.03 -1.56
C THR A 224 -43.58 30.36 -0.79
N SER A 225 -42.59 30.62 0.10
CA SER A 225 -41.83 31.90 0.16
C SER A 225 -40.65 31.86 1.18
N SER A 226 -39.80 32.87 1.07
CA SER A 226 -38.36 33.07 1.36
C SER A 226 -37.93 33.63 2.74
N ASP A 227 -36.63 33.44 3.05
CA ASP A 227 -35.62 34.17 3.86
C ASP A 227 -35.96 35.07 5.06
N GLN A 228 -35.17 34.94 6.16
CA GLN A 228 -34.46 36.07 6.81
C GLN A 228 -33.43 35.65 7.90
N THR A 229 -32.30 36.35 7.91
CA THR A 229 -31.19 36.40 8.89
C THR A 229 -31.49 37.28 10.11
N THR A 230 -30.89 36.95 11.27
CA THR A 230 -30.58 37.93 12.35
C THR A 230 -29.34 37.55 13.17
N THR A 231 -28.60 38.58 13.56
CA THR A 231 -27.30 38.65 14.26
C THR A 231 -27.48 38.84 15.78
N SER A 232 -26.55 38.38 16.62
CA SER A 232 -26.23 39.02 17.92
C SER A 232 -24.84 38.62 18.47
N SER A 233 -24.22 39.52 19.23
CA SER A 233 -22.79 39.62 19.56
C SER A 233 -22.44 39.45 21.05
N ASP A 234 -21.19 39.01 21.30
CA ASP A 234 -20.26 39.12 22.44
C ASP A 234 -20.64 38.80 23.90
N GLN A 235 -19.82 37.94 24.54
CA GLN A 235 -19.17 38.24 25.84
C GLN A 235 -17.98 37.31 26.16
N THR A 236 -16.84 37.92 26.45
CA THR A 236 -15.63 37.35 27.07
C THR A 236 -15.79 37.23 28.59
N THR A 237 -15.39 36.10 29.17
CA THR A 237 -15.14 35.95 30.62
C THR A 237 -13.80 35.29 30.88
N THR A 238 -12.94 36.02 31.58
CA THR A 238 -11.68 35.57 32.16
C THR A 238 -11.95 35.04 33.57
N SER A 239 -11.44 33.85 33.91
CA SER A 239 -11.30 33.43 35.31
C SER A 239 -10.07 32.54 35.45
N SER A 240 -9.18 32.96 36.33
CA SER A 240 -8.01 32.25 36.84
C SER A 240 -8.35 31.60 38.18
N ASP A 241 -7.95 30.34 38.42
CA ASP A 241 -7.47 29.87 39.73
C ASP A 241 -6.81 28.48 39.68
N GLN A 242 -6.11 28.17 40.77
CA GLN A 242 -4.84 27.44 40.92
C GLN A 242 -4.82 25.90 40.85
N THR A 243 -3.63 25.43 40.41
CA THR A 243 -2.85 24.19 40.62
C THR A 243 -3.40 23.01 41.45
N THR A 244 -3.21 21.80 40.90
CA THR A 244 -2.79 20.61 41.67
C THR A 244 -1.79 19.78 40.85
N VAL A 245 -0.67 19.44 41.47
CA VAL A 245 0.42 18.62 40.93
C VAL A 245 0.00 17.15 41.01
N SER A 246 0.07 16.42 39.90
CA SER A 246 0.25 14.97 39.91
C SER A 246 1.31 14.59 38.89
N SER A 247 2.43 14.10 39.40
CA SER A 247 3.54 13.52 38.65
C SER A 247 3.20 12.07 38.32
N ASP A 248 2.78 11.79 37.08
CA ASP A 248 2.75 10.43 36.57
C ASP A 248 3.85 10.25 35.53
N GLN A 249 4.78 9.36 35.87
CA GLN A 249 5.86 8.91 35.01
C GLN A 249 5.27 8.21 33.78
N THR A 250 5.33 8.86 32.62
CA THR A 250 5.21 8.16 31.34
C THR A 250 6.45 7.28 31.14
N THR A 251 6.31 5.99 31.42
CA THR A 251 7.25 4.97 30.97
C THR A 251 7.22 4.94 29.45
N THR A 252 8.21 5.54 28.81
CA THR A 252 8.40 5.47 27.35
C THR A 252 8.86 4.05 27.02
N SER A 253 7.94 3.20 26.60
CA SER A 253 8.28 1.90 26.01
C SER A 253 8.71 2.12 24.57
N SER A 254 10.02 2.07 24.34
CA SER A 254 10.63 2.19 23.02
C SER A 254 10.44 0.90 22.22
N TYR A 255 9.38 0.83 21.42
CA TYR A 255 9.27 -0.20 20.40
C TYR A 255 10.06 0.24 19.15
N GLN A 256 11.12 -0.50 18.85
CA GLN A 256 11.98 -0.28 17.68
C GLN A 256 11.33 -0.83 16.41
N THR A 257 11.05 0.08 15.49
CA THR A 257 10.69 -0.21 14.10
C THR A 257 11.94 0.00 13.26
N MET A 258 12.44 -1.04 12.58
CA MET A 258 13.63 -0.93 11.73
C MET A 258 13.32 -1.40 10.32
N THR A 259 13.60 -0.53 9.35
CA THR A 259 13.63 -0.83 7.92
C THR A 259 14.96 -1.49 7.58
N TYR A 260 14.92 -2.66 6.94
CA TYR A 260 16.10 -3.33 6.38
C TYR A 260 16.12 -3.12 4.86
N SER A 261 17.26 -2.71 4.34
CA SER A 261 17.52 -2.53 2.91
C SER A 261 17.88 -3.85 2.24
N ASP A 262 17.16 -4.22 1.17
CA ASP A 262 17.63 -5.22 0.20
C ASP A 262 18.21 -4.50 -1.03
N GLN A 263 19.48 -4.75 -1.32
CA GLN A 263 20.11 -4.37 -2.58
C GLN A 263 19.88 -5.49 -3.60
N THR A 264 19.23 -5.18 -4.71
CA THR A 264 19.15 -6.04 -5.88
C THR A 264 20.48 -6.01 -6.64
N THR A 265 21.34 -6.99 -6.40
CA THR A 265 22.48 -7.28 -7.28
C THR A 265 22.05 -8.27 -8.35
N THR A 266 21.92 -7.79 -9.58
CA THR A 266 21.83 -8.64 -10.77
C THR A 266 23.24 -8.93 -11.25
N SER A 267 23.63 -10.20 -11.20
CA SER A 267 24.87 -10.70 -11.78
C SER A 267 24.75 -10.65 -13.31
N SER A 268 25.63 -9.87 -13.95
CA SER A 268 25.97 -10.01 -15.36
C SER A 268 27.33 -10.68 -15.46
N ASP A 269 27.38 -11.80 -16.19
CA ASP A 269 28.61 -12.48 -16.56
C ASP A 269 29.55 -11.52 -17.31
N GLN A 270 30.72 -11.25 -16.74
CA GLN A 270 31.86 -10.76 -17.48
C GLN A 270 33.06 -11.65 -17.19
N THR A 271 33.49 -12.37 -18.21
CA THR A 271 34.72 -13.14 -18.27
C THR A 271 35.93 -12.23 -18.03
N MET A 272 36.57 -12.37 -16.87
CA MET A 272 37.88 -11.77 -16.61
C MET A 272 39.00 -12.76 -16.93
N THR A 273 39.79 -12.46 -17.95
CA THR A 273 41.12 -13.05 -18.18
C THR A 273 42.08 -12.58 -17.09
N TYR A 274 42.56 -13.52 -16.26
CA TYR A 274 43.63 -13.27 -15.29
C TYR A 274 45.00 -13.44 -15.93
N SER A 275 45.87 -12.44 -15.73
CA SER A 275 47.32 -12.58 -15.87
C SER A 275 47.93 -12.71 -14.49
N ASP A 276 48.60 -13.83 -14.22
CA ASP A 276 49.34 -14.09 -12.98
C ASP A 276 50.51 -13.12 -12.80
N GLN A 277 50.59 -12.48 -11.63
CA GLN A 277 51.87 -12.09 -11.05
C GLN A 277 51.89 -12.43 -9.56
N THR A 278 52.66 -13.47 -9.23
CA THR A 278 53.14 -13.79 -7.89
C THR A 278 54.29 -12.86 -7.52
N THR A 279 54.22 -12.21 -6.35
CA THR A 279 55.42 -11.99 -5.52
C THR A 279 55.06 -11.76 -4.04
N THR A 280 55.97 -12.26 -3.22
CA THR A 280 55.95 -12.57 -1.79
C THR A 280 55.96 -11.39 -0.82
N SER A 281 55.45 -11.70 0.37
CA SER A 281 55.41 -10.93 1.61
C SER A 281 56.76 -10.43 2.14
N SER A 282 56.75 -9.24 2.76
CA SER A 282 57.67 -8.87 3.85
C SER A 282 57.02 -7.87 4.81
N SER A 283 56.97 -8.23 6.10
CA SER A 283 56.54 -7.41 7.25
C SER A 283 57.47 -6.21 7.50
N SER A 284 56.96 -5.11 8.09
CA SER A 284 57.44 -4.46 9.34
C SER A 284 56.92 -3.01 9.57
N TYR A 285 56.42 -2.78 10.79
CA TYR A 285 56.49 -1.58 11.67
C TYR A 285 55.70 -0.26 11.40
N ILE A 286 54.72 -0.02 12.29
CA ILE A 286 54.46 1.14 13.19
C ILE A 286 55.13 2.48 12.82
N ILE A 287 54.35 3.56 12.60
CA ILE A 287 53.78 4.50 13.59
C ILE A 287 52.38 4.91 13.10
#